data_AF-A0A3D0GXY7-F1
#
_entry.id   AF-A0A3D0GXY7-F1
#
_cell.length_a   1.000
_cell.length_b   1.000
_cell.length_c   1.000
_cell.angle_alpha   90.00
_cell.angle_beta   90.00
_cell.angle_gamma   90.00
#
_symmetry.space_group_name_H-M   'P 1'
#
loop_
_entity.id
_entity.type
_entity.pdbx_description
1 polymer ?
#
loop_
_entity_poly.entity_id
_entity_poly.type
_entity_poly.pdbx_seq_one_letter_code
_entity_poly.pdbx_strand_id
1 'polypeptide(L)'
;MKSNTLTHDQAYKVYTGNGMLIHILKISGFCILFNLLGFVFFLIIALIREGNVSAALHTGYDSMMSVVFAVSGIIFVVPIGFADRDRHLPGGKYFRTVKGGFDTYRKMKDASLIVYMVSLALIMLFGVICERVGVFKYEHGVADIFAVVAFLLLSVGLLNLMNLIENPELRVAAMVITYFIVSCIGVLYVLYDYANVTFALIVAAVSIPFIAVTHKMMLSNYRKNRWDK
;
A
#
# COMPACT_ATOMS: atom_id res chain seq x y z
N MET A 1 -15.16 -41.52 5.80
CA MET A 1 -14.99 -40.14 6.29
C MET A 1 -15.29 -39.19 5.13
N LYS A 2 -16.40 -38.44 5.15
CA LYS A 2 -16.59 -37.33 4.21
C LYS A 2 -15.69 -36.19 4.67
N SER A 3 -14.77 -35.76 3.81
CA SER A 3 -13.98 -34.56 4.04
C SER A 3 -14.93 -33.38 4.19
N ASN A 4 -15.12 -32.89 5.42
CA ASN A 4 -15.82 -31.64 5.71
C ASN A 4 -14.91 -30.46 5.36
N THR A 5 -14.39 -30.44 4.14
CA THR A 5 -13.59 -29.34 3.60
C THR A 5 -14.52 -28.18 3.33
N LEU A 6 -14.51 -27.21 4.23
CA LEU A 6 -15.16 -25.91 4.03
C LEU A 6 -14.52 -25.24 2.81
N THR A 7 -15.34 -24.64 1.96
CA THR A 7 -14.83 -23.74 0.91
C THR A 7 -14.16 -22.52 1.55
N HIS A 8 -13.24 -21.87 0.83
CA HIS A 8 -12.50 -20.73 1.37
C HIS A 8 -13.42 -19.60 1.86
N ASP A 9 -14.54 -19.32 1.16
CA ASP A 9 -15.54 -18.34 1.62
C ASP A 9 -16.26 -18.79 2.89
N GLN A 10 -16.64 -20.07 3.00
CA GLN A 10 -17.25 -20.60 4.22
C GLN A 10 -16.29 -20.55 5.41
N ALA A 11 -15.02 -20.90 5.21
CA ALA A 11 -13.99 -20.75 6.23
C ALA A 11 -13.82 -19.27 6.60
N TYR A 12 -13.71 -18.36 5.61
CA TYR A 12 -13.58 -16.93 5.83
C TYR A 12 -14.75 -16.36 6.63
N LYS A 13 -15.98 -16.75 6.31
CA LYS A 13 -17.20 -16.34 7.02
C LYS A 13 -17.24 -16.86 8.46
N VAL A 14 -16.82 -18.10 8.69
CA VAL A 14 -16.73 -18.70 10.04
C VAL A 14 -15.74 -17.94 10.93
N TYR A 15 -14.63 -17.47 10.36
CA TYR A 15 -13.61 -16.76 11.13
C TYR A 15 -13.86 -15.26 11.24
N THR A 16 -14.41 -14.60 10.22
CA THR A 16 -14.52 -13.14 10.17
C THR A 16 -15.92 -12.59 10.44
N GLY A 17 -16.96 -13.44 10.46
CA GLY A 17 -18.36 -13.03 10.62
C GLY A 17 -18.99 -12.42 9.35
N ASN A 18 -18.18 -12.04 8.36
CA ASN A 18 -18.62 -11.49 7.08
C ASN A 18 -18.26 -12.44 5.93
N GLY A 19 -19.07 -12.45 4.87
CA GLY A 19 -18.72 -13.16 3.63
C GLY A 19 -17.53 -12.51 2.92
N MET A 20 -16.78 -13.31 2.16
CA MET A 20 -15.61 -12.85 1.39
C MET A 20 -16.01 -11.76 0.38
N LEU A 21 -17.22 -11.83 -0.18
CA LEU A 21 -17.76 -10.82 -1.11
C LEU A 21 -17.85 -9.42 -0.50
N ILE A 22 -18.36 -9.29 0.73
CA ILE A 22 -18.49 -7.99 1.40
C ILE A 22 -17.10 -7.39 1.66
N HIS A 23 -16.14 -8.24 2.01
CA HIS A 23 -14.77 -7.81 2.22
C HIS A 23 -14.12 -7.33 0.90
N ILE A 24 -14.31 -8.07 -0.19
CA ILE A 24 -13.88 -7.64 -1.54
C ILE A 24 -14.53 -6.31 -1.92
N LEU A 25 -15.84 -6.14 -1.74
CA LEU A 25 -16.53 -4.89 -2.07
C LEU A 25 -16.02 -3.69 -1.27
N LYS A 26 -15.74 -3.85 0.03
CA LYS A 26 -15.14 -2.79 0.85
C LYS A 26 -13.77 -2.40 0.31
N ILE A 27 -12.93 -3.40 0.02
CA ILE A 27 -11.60 -3.19 -0.56
C ILE A 27 -11.71 -2.46 -1.91
N SER A 28 -12.58 -2.93 -2.81
CA SER A 28 -12.80 -2.30 -4.12
C SER A 28 -13.31 -0.86 -3.99
N GLY A 29 -14.20 -0.58 -3.04
CA GLY A 29 -14.67 0.78 -2.76
C GLY A 29 -13.55 1.73 -2.33
N PHE A 30 -12.67 1.26 -1.43
CA PHE A 30 -11.46 2.02 -1.07
C PHE A 30 -10.54 2.22 -2.28
N CYS A 31 -10.30 1.19 -3.09
CA CYS A 31 -9.49 1.33 -4.30
C CYS A 31 -10.04 2.39 -5.26
N ILE A 32 -11.36 2.42 -5.48
CA ILE A 32 -12.01 3.42 -6.34
C ILE A 32 -11.83 4.83 -5.76
N LEU A 33 -12.06 5.00 -4.45
CA LEU A 33 -11.90 6.28 -3.77
C LEU A 33 -10.46 6.82 -3.88
N PHE A 34 -9.43 5.97 -3.73
CA PHE A 34 -8.03 6.40 -3.85
C PHE A 34 -7.65 6.78 -5.27
N ASN A 35 -8.15 6.05 -6.27
CA ASN A 35 -7.95 6.44 -7.66
C ASN A 35 -8.60 7.82 -7.93
N LEU A 36 -9.79 8.08 -7.38
CA LEU A 36 -10.44 9.39 -7.48
C LEU A 36 -9.64 10.49 -6.77
N LEU A 37 -9.11 10.24 -5.57
CA LEU A 37 -8.27 11.23 -4.86
C LEU A 37 -6.96 11.53 -5.60
N GLY A 38 -6.31 10.51 -6.18
CA GLY A 38 -5.13 10.71 -7.01
C GLY A 38 -5.44 11.56 -8.25
N PHE A 39 -6.58 11.32 -8.88
CA PHE A 39 -7.06 12.12 -10.01
C PHE A 39 -7.30 13.59 -9.62
N VAL A 40 -7.98 13.84 -8.49
CA VAL A 40 -8.23 15.21 -7.98
C VAL A 40 -6.93 15.92 -7.63
N PHE A 41 -6.00 15.26 -6.94
CA PHE A 41 -4.70 15.83 -6.59
C PHE A 41 -3.91 16.27 -7.83
N PHE A 42 -3.93 15.44 -8.87
CA PHE A 42 -3.27 15.77 -10.12
C PHE A 42 -3.93 16.97 -10.82
N LEU A 43 -5.26 17.01 -10.89
CA LEU A 43 -5.97 18.17 -11.44
C LEU A 43 -5.56 19.46 -10.73
N ILE A 44 -5.41 19.43 -9.40
CA ILE A 44 -4.93 20.58 -8.63
C ILE A 44 -3.52 20.99 -9.05
N ILE A 45 -2.58 20.04 -9.19
CA ILE A 45 -1.21 20.33 -9.65
C ILE A 45 -1.22 20.92 -11.06
N ALA A 46 -1.95 20.30 -11.99
CA ALA A 46 -2.03 20.76 -13.37
C ALA A 46 -2.66 22.16 -13.46
N LEU A 47 -3.67 22.44 -12.63
CA LEU A 47 -4.24 23.79 -12.48
C LEU A 47 -3.24 24.81 -11.95
N ILE A 48 -2.40 24.42 -10.98
CA ILE A 48 -1.33 25.29 -10.45
C ILE A 48 -0.27 25.56 -11.53
N ARG A 49 0.09 24.56 -12.34
CA ARG A 49 1.13 24.67 -13.39
C ARG A 49 0.66 25.47 -14.60
N GLU A 50 -0.56 25.21 -15.08
CA GLU A 50 -1.09 25.76 -16.34
C GLU A 50 -1.97 27.01 -16.15
N GLY A 51 -2.47 27.25 -14.93
CA GLY A 51 -3.35 28.39 -14.62
C GLY A 51 -4.75 28.35 -15.25
N ASN A 52 -5.08 27.31 -16.04
CA ASN A 52 -6.38 27.14 -16.69
C ASN A 52 -6.80 25.65 -16.71
N VAL A 53 -8.08 25.40 -16.38
CA VAL A 53 -8.72 24.08 -16.36
C VAL A 53 -8.63 23.35 -17.70
N SER A 54 -8.82 24.04 -18.82
CA SER A 54 -8.82 23.38 -20.14
C SER A 54 -7.43 22.89 -20.55
N ALA A 55 -6.38 23.65 -20.22
CA ALA A 55 -5.00 23.26 -20.43
C ALA A 55 -4.60 22.15 -19.44
N ALA A 56 -4.97 22.29 -18.16
CA ALA A 56 -4.74 21.29 -17.13
C ALA A 56 -5.38 19.92 -17.44
N LEU A 57 -6.56 19.90 -18.07
CA LEU A 57 -7.21 18.66 -18.52
C LEU A 57 -6.47 18.01 -19.71
N HIS A 58 -5.91 18.81 -20.62
CA HIS A 58 -5.14 18.31 -21.76
C HIS A 58 -3.76 17.81 -21.34
N THR A 59 -2.98 18.62 -20.61
CA THR A 59 -1.68 18.23 -20.05
C THR A 59 -1.84 17.07 -19.07
N GLY A 60 -2.95 17.06 -18.32
CA GLY A 60 -3.29 15.96 -17.45
C GLY A 60 -3.52 14.66 -18.17
N TYR A 61 -4.22 14.65 -19.30
CA TYR A 61 -4.45 13.41 -20.05
C TYR A 61 -3.15 12.76 -20.56
N ASP A 62 -2.17 13.56 -20.99
CA ASP A 62 -0.89 13.07 -21.52
C ASP A 62 0.09 12.60 -20.43
N SER A 63 -0.06 13.09 -19.19
CA SER A 63 0.77 12.73 -18.03
C SER A 63 0.05 11.84 -16.99
N MET A 64 -1.26 11.62 -17.16
CA MET A 64 -2.15 10.93 -16.20
C MET A 64 -1.83 9.45 -16.03
N MET A 65 -1.34 8.76 -17.07
CA MET A 65 -1.14 7.31 -16.99
C MET A 65 0.07 6.92 -16.12
N SER A 66 1.10 7.76 -16.11
CA SER A 66 2.27 7.65 -15.23
C SER A 66 1.88 7.75 -13.75
N VAL A 67 0.88 8.58 -13.47
CA VAL A 67 0.32 8.85 -12.14
C VAL A 67 -0.68 7.76 -11.72
N VAL A 68 -1.47 7.21 -12.65
CA VAL A 68 -2.36 6.07 -12.39
C VAL A 68 -1.56 4.83 -11.97
N PHE A 69 -0.35 4.61 -12.51
CA PHE A 69 0.54 3.54 -12.03
C PHE A 69 1.19 3.84 -10.68
N ALA A 70 1.61 5.08 -10.44
CA ALA A 70 2.13 5.53 -9.13
C ALA A 70 1.09 5.41 -8.00
N VAL A 71 -0.19 5.58 -8.33
CA VAL A 71 -1.33 5.55 -7.40
C VAL A 71 -2.01 4.17 -7.35
N SER A 72 -1.67 3.24 -8.26
CA SER A 72 -2.43 2.00 -8.46
C SER A 72 -2.51 1.12 -7.20
N GLY A 73 -3.69 1.14 -6.60
CA GLY A 73 -4.06 0.60 -5.29
C GLY A 73 -3.94 -0.92 -5.08
N ILE A 74 -3.16 -1.66 -5.88
CA ILE A 74 -2.95 -3.11 -5.71
C ILE A 74 -2.14 -3.39 -4.43
N ILE A 75 -1.19 -2.54 -4.08
CA ILE A 75 -0.42 -2.65 -2.83
C ILE A 75 -1.32 -2.46 -1.58
N PHE A 76 -2.44 -1.72 -1.70
CA PHE A 76 -3.34 -1.36 -0.58
C PHE A 76 -4.49 -2.32 -0.32
N VAL A 77 -4.65 -3.34 -1.16
CA VAL A 77 -5.53 -4.48 -0.84
C VAL A 77 -4.98 -5.25 0.37
N VAL A 78 -3.66 -5.23 0.56
CA VAL A 78 -2.94 -6.03 1.55
C VAL A 78 -3.12 -5.49 2.99
N PRO A 79 -2.94 -4.19 3.31
CA PRO A 79 -3.12 -3.68 4.68
C PRO A 79 -4.56 -3.75 5.16
N ILE A 80 -5.52 -3.42 4.28
CA ILE A 80 -6.96 -3.48 4.59
C ILE A 80 -7.39 -4.94 4.79
N GLY A 81 -6.89 -5.87 3.96
CA GLY A 81 -7.16 -7.31 4.09
C GLY A 81 -6.61 -7.95 5.37
N PHE A 82 -5.63 -7.31 6.03
CA PHE A 82 -5.02 -7.80 7.27
C PHE A 82 -5.39 -6.99 8.52
N ALA A 83 -6.11 -5.87 8.38
CA ALA A 83 -6.55 -5.07 9.53
C ALA A 83 -7.49 -5.84 10.47
N ASP A 84 -8.32 -6.73 9.93
CA ASP A 84 -9.25 -7.58 10.69
C ASP A 84 -8.60 -8.79 11.38
N ARG A 85 -7.29 -9.00 11.16
CA ARG A 85 -6.56 -10.19 11.66
C ARG A 85 -5.90 -9.99 13.01
N ASP A 86 -6.17 -8.88 13.67
CA ASP A 86 -5.72 -8.69 15.05
C ASP A 86 -6.40 -9.68 16.00
N ARG A 87 -5.67 -10.12 17.04
CA ARG A 87 -6.09 -11.09 18.05
C ARG A 87 -7.53 -10.89 18.54
N HIS A 88 -7.91 -9.65 18.85
CA HIS A 88 -9.23 -9.30 19.40
C HIS A 88 -10.33 -9.18 18.33
N LEU A 89 -9.97 -9.08 17.07
CA LEU A 89 -10.90 -8.99 15.95
C LEU A 89 -11.29 -10.39 15.46
N PRO A 90 -12.40 -10.52 14.70
CA PRO A 90 -12.86 -11.81 14.17
C PRO A 90 -11.75 -12.59 13.45
N GLY A 91 -10.99 -11.96 12.54
CA GLY A 91 -9.88 -12.60 11.83
C GLY A 91 -8.72 -13.05 12.72
N GLY A 92 -8.62 -12.54 13.95
CA GLY A 92 -7.68 -12.97 14.98
C GLY A 92 -8.01 -14.33 15.62
N LYS A 93 -9.25 -14.82 15.46
CA LYS A 93 -9.70 -16.09 16.05
C LYS A 93 -8.84 -17.26 15.60
N TYR A 94 -8.48 -17.32 14.32
CA TYR A 94 -7.59 -18.34 13.77
C TYR A 94 -6.25 -18.43 14.52
N PHE A 95 -5.61 -17.29 14.78
CA PHE A 95 -4.31 -17.25 15.44
C PHE A 95 -4.39 -17.60 16.92
N ARG A 96 -5.53 -17.35 17.59
CA ARG A 96 -5.74 -17.73 19.00
C ARG A 96 -5.92 -19.24 19.18
N THR A 97 -6.45 -19.93 18.17
CA THR A 97 -6.83 -21.34 18.27
C THR A 97 -5.70 -22.32 17.95
N VAL A 98 -4.59 -21.86 17.38
CA VAL A 98 -3.45 -22.71 17.01
C VAL A 98 -2.35 -22.70 18.07
N LYS A 99 -1.69 -23.83 18.29
CA LYS A 99 -0.53 -23.93 19.18
C LYS A 99 0.61 -23.07 18.64
N GLY A 100 1.15 -22.16 19.46
CA GLY A 100 2.12 -21.15 18.99
C GLY A 100 1.48 -20.00 18.22
N GLY A 101 0.25 -19.61 18.58
CA GLY A 101 -0.54 -18.58 17.90
C GLY A 101 0.19 -17.29 17.53
N PHE A 102 1.05 -16.78 18.42
CA PHE A 102 1.84 -15.58 18.14
C PHE A 102 2.88 -15.82 17.03
N ASP A 103 3.56 -16.96 17.03
CA ASP A 103 4.52 -17.29 15.96
C ASP A 103 3.82 -17.41 14.60
N THR A 104 2.57 -17.91 14.59
CA THR A 104 1.75 -17.96 13.37
C THR A 104 1.33 -16.57 12.90
N TYR A 105 0.95 -15.69 13.83
CA TYR A 105 0.67 -14.28 13.54
C TYR A 105 1.91 -13.55 13.00
N ARG A 106 3.07 -13.75 13.63
CA ARG A 106 4.35 -13.20 13.19
C ARG A 106 4.68 -13.63 11.76
N LYS A 107 4.60 -14.93 11.46
CA LYS A 107 4.83 -15.47 10.11
C LYS A 107 3.86 -14.87 9.07
N MET A 108 2.60 -14.65 9.44
CA MET A 108 1.64 -13.97 8.56
C MET A 108 2.06 -12.53 8.29
N LYS A 109 2.49 -11.77 9.30
CA LYS A 109 2.99 -10.39 9.12
C LYS A 109 4.28 -10.34 8.31
N ASP A 110 5.19 -11.29 8.51
CA ASP A 110 6.41 -11.43 7.69
C ASP A 110 6.05 -11.70 6.22
N ALA A 111 5.09 -12.59 5.97
CA ALA A 111 4.59 -12.87 4.62
C ALA A 111 3.91 -11.64 3.99
N SER A 112 3.09 -10.91 4.75
CA SER A 112 2.51 -9.63 4.30
C SER A 112 3.61 -8.64 3.91
N LEU A 113 4.68 -8.54 4.70
CA LEU A 113 5.82 -7.69 4.39
C LEU A 113 6.48 -8.06 3.05
N ILE A 114 6.73 -9.35 2.83
CA ILE A 114 7.29 -9.85 1.57
C ILE A 114 6.36 -9.51 0.39
N VAL A 115 5.05 -9.69 0.55
CA VAL A 115 4.07 -9.36 -0.49
C VAL A 115 4.12 -7.87 -0.85
N TYR A 116 4.29 -6.95 0.11
CA TYR A 116 4.50 -5.52 -0.21
C TYR A 116 5.74 -5.31 -1.07
N MET A 117 6.86 -5.89 -0.66
CA MET A 117 8.14 -5.74 -1.36
C MET A 117 8.07 -6.28 -2.79
N VAL A 118 7.47 -7.46 -2.97
CA VAL A 118 7.27 -8.06 -4.30
C VAL A 118 6.32 -7.23 -5.15
N SER A 119 5.23 -6.72 -4.56
CA SER A 119 4.27 -5.89 -5.30
C SER A 119 4.90 -4.59 -5.79
N LEU A 120 5.74 -3.93 -4.98
CA LEU A 120 6.50 -2.75 -5.40
C LEU A 120 7.46 -3.07 -6.54
N ALA A 121 8.16 -4.22 -6.48
CA ALA A 121 9.05 -4.66 -7.56
C ALA A 121 8.28 -4.95 -8.87
N LEU A 122 7.09 -5.57 -8.77
CA LEU A 122 6.24 -5.84 -9.93
C LEU A 122 5.69 -4.55 -10.56
N ILE A 123 5.30 -3.57 -9.74
CA ILE A 123 4.86 -2.25 -10.24
C ILE A 123 6.00 -1.53 -10.94
N MET A 124 7.20 -1.54 -10.36
CA MET A 124 8.40 -1.00 -11.00
C MET A 124 8.65 -1.66 -12.36
N LEU A 125 8.66 -3.00 -12.40
CA LEU A 125 8.88 -3.76 -13.64
C LEU A 125 7.81 -3.47 -14.69
N PHE A 126 6.55 -3.42 -14.29
CA PHE A 126 5.44 -3.12 -15.17
C PHE A 126 5.56 -1.71 -15.78
N GLY A 127 5.85 -0.71 -14.95
CA GLY A 127 6.08 0.66 -15.42
C GLY A 127 7.21 0.72 -16.45
N VAL A 128 8.34 0.06 -16.17
CA VAL A 128 9.51 0.01 -17.06
C VAL A 128 9.13 -0.61 -18.41
N ILE A 129 8.36 -1.70 -18.41
CA ILE A 129 7.90 -2.36 -19.64
C ILE A 129 7.01 -1.42 -20.44
N CYS A 130 6.03 -0.78 -19.80
CA CYS A 130 5.11 0.11 -20.49
C CYS A 130 5.80 1.34 -21.10
N GLU A 131 6.80 1.89 -20.41
CA GLU A 131 7.68 2.93 -20.96
C GLU A 131 8.41 2.43 -22.21
N ARG A 132 9.07 1.27 -22.11
CA ARG A 132 9.90 0.72 -23.20
C ARG A 132 9.09 0.34 -24.43
N VAL A 133 7.84 -0.10 -24.25
CA VAL A 133 6.91 -0.42 -25.34
C VAL A 133 6.24 0.85 -25.89
N GLY A 134 6.39 2.00 -25.23
CA GLY A 134 5.78 3.27 -25.64
C GLY A 134 4.28 3.34 -25.37
N VAL A 135 3.77 2.47 -24.49
CA VAL A 135 2.38 2.52 -24.01
C VAL A 135 2.18 3.75 -23.13
N PHE A 136 3.17 4.07 -22.30
CA PHE A 136 3.24 5.30 -21.49
C PHE A 136 4.53 6.03 -21.77
N LYS A 137 4.47 7.37 -21.82
CA LYS A 137 5.65 8.23 -21.93
C LYS A 137 5.79 9.02 -20.64
N TYR A 138 6.89 8.80 -19.93
CA TYR A 138 7.21 9.52 -18.71
C TYR A 138 8.10 10.73 -19.04
N GLU A 139 7.97 11.83 -18.29
CA GLU A 139 8.64 13.10 -18.60
C GLU A 139 10.17 12.95 -18.53
N HIS A 140 10.66 12.19 -17.56
CA HIS A 140 12.09 11.86 -17.41
C HIS A 140 12.39 10.37 -17.64
N GLY A 141 11.49 9.68 -18.33
CA GLY A 141 11.61 8.26 -18.57
C GLY A 141 11.55 7.42 -17.29
N VAL A 142 12.32 6.32 -17.29
CA VAL A 142 12.30 5.32 -16.21
C VAL A 142 12.71 5.91 -14.84
N ALA A 143 13.42 7.05 -14.83
CA ALA A 143 13.78 7.76 -13.59
C ALA A 143 12.54 8.13 -12.74
N ASP A 144 11.44 8.50 -13.39
CA ASP A 144 10.17 8.83 -12.72
C ASP A 144 9.63 7.62 -11.93
N ILE A 145 9.74 6.43 -12.53
CA ILE A 145 9.29 5.17 -11.93
C ILE A 145 10.15 4.83 -10.71
N PHE A 146 11.47 4.95 -10.81
CA PHE A 146 12.37 4.70 -9.68
C PHE A 146 12.15 5.67 -8.53
N ALA A 147 11.97 6.96 -8.83
CA ALA A 147 11.68 7.98 -7.83
C ALA A 147 10.40 7.65 -7.07
N VAL A 148 9.29 7.42 -7.78
CA VAL A 148 8.01 7.07 -7.14
C VAL A 148 8.17 5.83 -6.27
N VAL A 149 8.72 4.73 -6.79
CA VAL A 149 8.82 3.47 -6.04
C VAL A 149 9.73 3.61 -4.80
N ALA A 150 10.77 4.44 -4.85
CA ALA A 150 11.59 4.73 -3.68
C ALA A 150 10.78 5.36 -2.54
N PHE A 151 9.90 6.33 -2.84
CA PHE A 151 9.00 6.91 -1.84
C PHE A 151 7.93 5.92 -1.38
N LEU A 152 7.39 5.09 -2.28
CA LEU A 152 6.45 4.04 -1.88
C LEU A 152 7.11 3.01 -0.94
N LEU A 153 8.40 2.74 -1.10
CA LEU A 153 9.15 1.89 -0.18
C LEU A 153 9.21 2.49 1.23
N LEU A 154 9.42 3.80 1.35
CA LEU A 154 9.35 4.51 2.64
C LEU A 154 7.99 4.33 3.32
N SER A 155 6.90 4.36 2.53
CA SER A 155 5.55 4.17 3.05
C SER A 155 5.38 2.82 3.76
N VAL A 156 6.02 1.75 3.30
CA VAL A 156 5.96 0.41 3.95
C VAL A 156 6.42 0.47 5.41
N GLY A 157 7.52 1.17 5.69
CA GLY A 157 8.01 1.35 7.05
C GLY A 157 7.06 2.19 7.92
N LEU A 158 6.47 3.24 7.35
CA LEU A 158 5.47 4.06 8.05
C LEU A 158 4.19 3.27 8.35
N LEU A 159 3.74 2.41 7.43
CA LEU A 159 2.60 1.52 7.64
C LEU A 159 2.85 0.53 8.79
N ASN A 160 4.08 0.05 8.97
CA ASN A 160 4.45 -0.76 10.13
C ASN A 160 4.27 0.02 11.44
N LEU A 161 4.62 1.31 11.48
CA LEU A 161 4.37 2.17 12.63
C LEU A 161 2.88 2.41 12.88
N MET A 162 2.07 2.57 11.83
CA MET A 162 0.62 2.73 11.99
C MET A 162 -0.04 1.47 12.59
N ASN A 163 0.55 0.28 12.43
CA ASN A 163 0.07 -0.92 13.14
C ASN A 163 0.18 -0.82 14.67
N LEU A 164 0.94 0.14 15.21
CA LEU A 164 1.01 0.45 16.63
C LEU A 164 -0.25 1.16 17.15
N ILE A 165 -1.11 1.68 16.27
CA ILE A 165 -2.41 2.28 16.63
C ILE A 165 -3.38 1.15 17.02
N GLU A 166 -4.00 1.28 18.20
CA GLU A 166 -4.88 0.25 18.77
C GLU A 166 -6.25 0.23 18.10
N ASN A 167 -6.81 1.41 17.84
CA ASN A 167 -8.09 1.53 17.15
C ASN A 167 -7.94 1.10 15.67
N PRO A 168 -8.66 0.06 15.21
CA PRO A 168 -8.50 -0.49 13.87
C PRO A 168 -8.97 0.49 12.77
N GLU A 169 -10.01 1.28 13.01
CA GLU A 169 -10.51 2.26 12.05
C GLU A 169 -9.53 3.42 11.89
N LEU A 170 -9.06 3.97 13.01
CA LEU A 170 -8.04 5.02 13.00
C LEU A 170 -6.73 4.54 12.37
N ARG A 171 -6.34 3.29 12.63
CA ARG A 171 -5.17 2.67 11.99
C ARG A 171 -5.33 2.62 10.48
N VAL A 172 -6.45 2.10 9.98
CA VAL A 172 -6.70 2.00 8.54
C VAL A 172 -6.71 3.39 7.91
N ALA A 173 -7.38 4.36 8.53
CA ALA A 173 -7.40 5.75 8.06
C ALA A 173 -5.98 6.36 8.03
N ALA A 174 -5.18 6.17 9.09
CA ALA A 174 -3.82 6.69 9.18
C ALA A 174 -2.90 6.05 8.14
N MET A 175 -3.00 4.74 7.91
CA MET A 175 -2.25 4.02 6.87
C MET A 175 -2.54 4.60 5.48
N VAL A 176 -3.82 4.78 5.21
CA VAL A 176 -4.36 5.35 3.98
C VAL A 176 -3.84 6.77 3.74
N ILE A 177 -3.99 7.67 4.73
CA ILE A 177 -3.58 9.07 4.62
C ILE A 177 -2.07 9.17 4.44
N THR A 178 -1.31 8.39 5.22
CA THR A 178 0.15 8.35 5.15
C THR A 178 0.62 7.97 3.76
N TYR A 179 0.01 6.93 3.17
CA TYR A 179 0.37 6.50 1.83
C TYR A 179 0.07 7.57 0.78
N PHE A 180 -1.12 8.16 0.83
CA PHE A 180 -1.50 9.21 -0.10
C PHE A 180 -0.50 10.37 -0.05
N ILE A 181 -0.17 10.85 1.16
CA ILE A 181 0.81 11.92 1.36
C ILE A 181 2.18 11.54 0.80
N VAL A 182 2.69 10.34 1.11
CA VAL A 182 4.02 9.89 0.63
C VAL A 182 4.03 9.74 -0.90
N SER A 183 2.94 9.26 -1.48
CA SER A 183 2.78 9.16 -2.94
C SER A 183 2.78 10.54 -3.59
N CYS A 184 2.03 11.50 -3.02
CA CYS A 184 2.02 12.88 -3.46
C CYS A 184 3.41 13.52 -3.38
N ILE A 185 4.16 13.29 -2.29
CA ILE A 185 5.54 13.77 -2.15
C ILE A 185 6.44 13.17 -3.24
N GLY A 186 6.33 11.88 -3.53
CA GLY A 186 7.09 11.24 -4.60
C GLY A 186 6.80 11.82 -5.99
N VAL A 187 5.53 12.14 -6.27
CA VAL A 187 5.12 12.81 -7.51
C VAL A 187 5.66 14.25 -7.57
N LEU A 188 5.53 15.02 -6.49
CA LEU A 188 6.06 16.39 -6.43
C LEU A 188 7.58 16.39 -6.61
N TYR A 189 8.27 15.42 -6.02
CA TYR A 189 9.71 15.24 -6.18
C TYR A 189 10.12 15.08 -7.65
N VAL A 190 9.42 14.21 -8.38
CA VAL A 190 9.64 14.01 -9.81
C VAL A 190 9.41 15.31 -10.61
N LEU A 191 8.35 16.05 -10.27
CA LEU A 191 7.97 17.28 -10.98
C LEU A 191 8.93 18.45 -10.74
N TYR A 192 9.53 18.58 -9.55
CA TYR A 192 10.33 19.76 -9.17
C TYR A 192 11.85 19.51 -9.18
N ASP A 193 12.32 18.28 -8.98
CA ASP A 193 13.75 17.95 -8.92
C ASP A 193 14.24 17.15 -10.14
N TYR A 194 13.50 17.22 -11.25
CA TYR A 194 13.83 16.58 -12.54
C TYR A 194 14.16 15.08 -12.43
N ALA A 195 13.50 14.39 -11.50
CA ALA A 195 13.75 12.98 -11.18
C ALA A 195 15.23 12.63 -10.91
N ASN A 196 15.93 13.42 -10.09
CA ASN A 196 17.30 13.10 -9.68
C ASN A 196 17.39 11.72 -8.98
N VAL A 197 17.84 10.74 -9.77
CA VAL A 197 17.91 9.33 -9.37
C VAL A 197 18.76 9.12 -8.12
N THR A 198 19.74 9.99 -7.88
CA THR A 198 20.64 9.88 -6.72
C THR A 198 19.87 10.02 -5.40
N PHE A 199 18.99 11.01 -5.30
CA PHE A 199 18.20 11.22 -4.09
C PHE A 199 17.15 10.13 -3.91
N ALA A 200 16.48 9.71 -4.99
CA ALA A 200 15.58 8.57 -4.97
C ALA A 200 16.28 7.29 -4.46
N LEU A 201 17.50 7.02 -4.92
CA LEU A 201 18.30 5.89 -4.43
C LEU A 201 18.66 6.01 -2.95
N ILE A 202 18.97 7.22 -2.45
CA ILE A 202 19.19 7.46 -1.02
C ILE A 202 17.91 7.16 -0.22
N VAL A 203 16.74 7.64 -0.68
CA VAL A 203 15.45 7.36 -0.04
C VAL A 203 15.19 5.85 0.00
N ALA A 204 15.42 5.14 -1.09
CA ALA A 204 15.28 3.69 -1.14
C ALA A 204 16.25 2.98 -0.18
N ALA A 205 17.51 3.39 -0.16
CA ALA A 205 18.55 2.82 0.70
C ALA A 205 18.26 3.02 2.19
N VAL A 206 17.69 4.17 2.59
CA VAL A 206 17.26 4.44 3.97
C VAL A 206 15.98 3.69 4.32
N SER A 207 15.09 3.48 3.36
CA SER A 207 13.81 2.79 3.58
C SER A 207 13.99 1.32 3.97
N ILE A 208 14.98 0.62 3.41
CA ILE A 208 15.25 -0.79 3.72
C ILE A 208 15.53 -1.04 5.22
N PRO A 209 16.54 -0.41 5.85
CA PRO A 209 16.78 -0.58 7.28
C PRO A 209 15.61 -0.03 8.12
N PHE A 210 14.96 1.05 7.67
CA PHE A 210 13.78 1.58 8.35
C PHE A 210 12.63 0.58 8.40
N ILE A 211 12.32 -0.11 7.29
CA ILE A 211 11.31 -1.19 7.24
C ILE A 211 11.67 -2.30 8.23
N ALA A 212 12.93 -2.76 8.24
CA ALA A 212 13.37 -3.83 9.12
C ALA A 212 13.23 -3.46 10.60
N VAL A 213 13.60 -2.23 10.97
CA VAL A 213 13.49 -1.72 12.35
C VAL A 213 12.02 -1.57 12.76
N THR A 214 11.20 -0.90 11.94
CA THR A 214 9.79 -0.65 12.23
C THR A 214 8.97 -1.93 12.31
N HIS A 215 9.28 -2.94 11.47
CA HIS A 215 8.62 -4.25 11.52
C HIS A 215 8.93 -5.00 12.82
N LYS A 216 10.19 -5.01 13.26
CA LYS A 216 10.59 -5.59 14.55
C LYS A 216 9.92 -4.87 15.72
N MET A 217 9.89 -3.54 15.69
CA MET A 217 9.21 -2.73 16.71
C MET A 217 7.72 -3.04 16.78
N MET A 218 7.05 -3.10 15.62
CA MET A 218 5.62 -3.45 15.50
C MET A 218 5.32 -4.81 16.13
N LEU A 219 6.07 -5.86 15.76
CA LEU A 219 5.87 -7.21 16.31
C LEU A 219 6.13 -7.30 17.82
N SER A 220 7.21 -6.67 18.28
CA SER A 220 7.58 -6.65 19.71
C SER A 220 6.51 -5.94 20.54
N ASN A 221 6.08 -4.75 20.10
CA ASN A 221 5.03 -3.99 20.75
C ASN A 221 3.70 -4.76 20.74
N TYR A 222 3.34 -5.36 19.60
CA TYR A 222 2.12 -6.15 19.49
C TYR A 222 2.10 -7.32 20.46
N ARG A 223 3.23 -8.05 20.59
CA ARG A 223 3.36 -9.15 21.55
C ARG A 223 3.09 -8.66 22.98
N LYS A 224 3.85 -7.65 23.41
CA LYS A 224 3.84 -7.13 24.77
C LYS A 224 2.50 -6.49 25.15
N ASN A 225 1.91 -5.73 24.23
CA ASN A 225 0.80 -4.84 24.56
C ASN A 225 -0.57 -5.35 24.11
N ARG A 226 -0.64 -6.32 23.19
CA ARG A 226 -1.90 -6.84 22.64
C ARG A 226 -2.02 -8.35 22.61
N TRP A 227 -0.90 -9.08 22.48
CA TRP A 227 -0.96 -10.54 22.42
C TRP A 227 -0.96 -11.18 23.79
N ASP A 228 -0.11 -10.76 24.71
CA ASP A 228 -0.01 -11.41 26.02
C ASP A 228 -1.07 -10.90 27.03
N LYS A 229 -1.91 -9.95 26.61
CA LYS A 229 -3.08 -9.45 27.33
C LYS A 229 -4.36 -10.17 26.87
#